data_AF-A0A7X0TSG0-F1
#
_entry.id   AF-A0A7X0TSG0-F1
#
_cell.length_a   1.000
_cell.length_b   1.000
_cell.length_c   1.000
_cell.angle_alpha   90.00
_cell.angle_beta   90.00
_cell.angle_gamma   90.00
#
_symmetry.space_group_name_H-M   'P 1'
#
loop_
_entity.id
_entity.type
_entity.pdbx_description
1 polymer ?
#
loop_
_entity_poly.entity_id
_entity_poly.type
_entity_poly.pdbx_seq_one_letter_code
_entity_poly.pdbx_strand_id
1 'polypeptide(L)'
;MNRHTKTALFVAPILILGGYILSDMYLENKAHENKVIQIQQEGHCDVINQRCILKAEEFEVNVTHENGITTVNSTYPLDTATFFIVDQSDKAQYYRLGMKDSPYYWKRETPLGKLVANKGDKYKLRLIAEIKGGKYIAEFYTQTL
;
A
#
# COMPACT_ATOMS: atom_id res chain seq x y z
N MET A 1 25.32 -38.58 -39.78
CA MET A 1 24.57 -37.76 -38.80
C MET A 1 23.08 -37.91 -39.09
N ASN A 2 22.27 -38.33 -38.10
CA ASN A 2 20.85 -38.63 -38.33
C ASN A 2 20.03 -37.32 -38.45
N ARG A 3 18.91 -37.34 -39.18
CA ARG A 3 18.11 -36.13 -39.49
C ARG A 3 17.76 -35.32 -38.23
N HIS A 4 17.48 -36.01 -37.13
CA HIS A 4 17.17 -35.40 -35.84
C HIS A 4 18.34 -34.63 -35.22
N THR A 5 19.57 -35.14 -35.31
CA THR A 5 20.77 -34.48 -34.77
C THR A 5 21.08 -33.19 -35.53
N LYS A 6 20.87 -33.19 -36.85
CA LYS A 6 21.06 -31.99 -37.69
C LYS A 6 20.04 -30.91 -37.34
N THR A 7 18.77 -31.26 -37.20
CA THR A 7 17.72 -30.29 -36.81
C THR A 7 17.96 -29.73 -35.41
N ALA A 8 18.34 -30.57 -34.45
CA ALA A 8 18.63 -30.13 -33.08
C ALA A 8 19.77 -29.10 -33.04
N LEU A 9 20.84 -29.30 -33.82
CA LEU A 9 21.99 -28.39 -33.85
C LEU A 9 21.66 -27.00 -34.41
N PHE A 10 20.70 -26.91 -35.34
CA PHE A 10 20.23 -25.63 -35.89
C PHE A 10 19.23 -24.92 -34.98
N VAL A 11 18.34 -25.66 -34.30
CA VAL A 11 17.26 -25.10 -33.51
C VAL A 11 17.71 -24.75 -32.09
N ALA A 12 18.63 -25.52 -31.50
CA ALA A 12 19.08 -25.33 -30.13
C ALA A 12 19.66 -23.92 -29.85
N PRO A 13 20.52 -23.32 -30.71
CA PRO A 13 21.04 -21.98 -30.46
C PRO A 13 19.94 -20.91 -30.40
N ILE A 14 18.92 -21.02 -31.27
CA ILE A 14 17.79 -20.08 -31.34
C ILE A 14 16.93 -20.22 -30.08
N LEU A 15 16.65 -21.46 -29.65
CA LEU A 15 15.89 -21.71 -28.42
C LEU A 15 16.64 -21.27 -27.17
N ILE A 16 17.97 -21.41 -27.13
CA ILE A 16 18.79 -20.94 -26.01
C ILE A 16 18.74 -19.41 -25.91
N LEU A 17 19.00 -18.71 -27.02
CA LEU A 17 18.98 -17.24 -27.04
C LEU A 17 17.58 -16.68 -26.83
N GLY A 18 16.58 -17.21 -27.53
CA GLY A 18 15.19 -16.82 -27.36
C GLY A 18 14.65 -17.14 -25.97
N GLY A 19 15.01 -18.30 -25.42
CA GLY A 19 14.65 -18.72 -24.07
C GLY A 19 15.23 -17.81 -23.00
N TYR A 20 16.48 -17.35 -23.16
CA TYR A 20 17.10 -16.39 -22.25
C TYR A 20 16.36 -15.04 -22.25
N ILE A 21 16.13 -14.46 -23.44
CA ILE A 21 15.44 -13.16 -23.58
C ILE A 21 14.01 -13.24 -23.03
N LEU A 22 13.26 -14.28 -23.39
CA LEU A 22 11.89 -14.45 -22.90
C LEU A 22 11.83 -14.70 -21.39
N SER A 23 12.82 -15.41 -20.82
CA SER A 23 12.90 -15.60 -19.37
C SER A 23 13.19 -14.29 -18.65
N ASP A 24 14.08 -13.46 -19.21
CA ASP A 24 14.41 -12.15 -18.66
C ASP A 24 13.18 -11.23 -18.68
N MET A 25 12.47 -11.14 -19.82
CA MET A 25 11.21 -10.41 -19.92
C MET A 25 10.12 -10.94 -18.98
N TYR A 26 10.03 -12.25 -18.78
CA TYR A 26 9.06 -12.85 -17.86
C TYR A 26 9.39 -12.52 -16.40
N LEU A 27 10.66 -12.56 -16.02
CA LEU A 27 11.12 -12.19 -14.67
C LEU A 27 10.93 -10.70 -14.41
N GLU A 28 11.25 -9.85 -15.37
CA GLU A 28 10.99 -8.40 -15.33
C GLU A 28 9.50 -8.11 -15.19
N ASN A 29 8.64 -8.77 -15.97
CA ASN A 29 7.19 -8.62 -15.86
C ASN A 29 6.65 -9.09 -14.49
N LYS A 30 7.20 -10.19 -13.92
CA LYS A 30 6.87 -10.62 -12.56
C LYS A 30 7.38 -9.66 -11.47
N ALA A 31 8.49 -8.97 -11.71
CA ALA A 31 8.98 -7.93 -10.81
C ALA A 31 8.08 -6.68 -10.85
N HIS A 32 7.45 -6.41 -12.00
CA HIS A 32 6.45 -5.36 -12.18
C HIS A 32 5.03 -5.71 -11.71
N GLU A 33 4.75 -6.96 -11.32
CA GLU A 33 3.50 -7.28 -10.65
C GLU A 33 3.48 -6.58 -9.28
N ASN A 34 2.61 -5.56 -9.17
CA ASN A 34 2.41 -4.77 -7.96
C ASN A 34 2.13 -5.71 -6.77
N LYS A 35 3.13 -5.95 -5.92
CA LYS A 35 2.95 -6.72 -4.69
C LYS A 35 2.01 -5.96 -3.77
N VAL A 36 0.85 -6.55 -3.49
CA VAL A 36 -0.11 -6.03 -2.51
C VAL A 36 0.22 -6.64 -1.15
N ILE A 37 0.69 -5.80 -0.23
CA ILE A 37 1.05 -6.19 1.13
C ILE A 37 -0.04 -5.66 2.06
N GLN A 38 -0.59 -6.53 2.91
CA GLN A 38 -1.60 -6.14 3.88
C GLN A 38 -0.93 -5.64 5.16
N ILE A 39 -1.26 -4.42 5.58
CA ILE A 39 -0.85 -3.82 6.85
C ILE A 39 -1.96 -4.08 7.87
N GLN A 40 -1.59 -4.50 9.08
CA GLN A 40 -2.55 -4.77 10.15
C GLN A 40 -2.50 -3.68 11.21
N GLN A 41 -3.63 -3.45 11.86
CA GLN A 41 -3.72 -2.55 13.01
C GLN A 41 -2.99 -3.17 14.21
N GLU A 42 -2.07 -2.40 14.80
CA GLU A 42 -1.37 -2.80 16.02
C GLU A 42 -2.13 -2.29 17.25
N GLY A 43 -2.83 -3.21 17.93
CA GLY A 43 -3.58 -2.89 19.16
C GLY A 43 -4.81 -2.03 18.89
N HIS A 44 -5.11 -1.11 19.82
CA HIS A 44 -6.25 -0.20 19.69
C HIS A 44 -5.87 1.04 18.87
N CYS A 45 -6.68 1.36 17.86
CA CYS A 45 -6.51 2.53 17.01
C CYS A 45 -7.50 3.63 17.40
N ASP A 46 -6.97 4.75 17.86
CA ASP A 46 -7.67 6.00 18.09
C ASP A 46 -6.91 7.11 17.37
N VAL A 47 -7.41 7.46 16.18
CA VAL A 47 -6.77 8.47 15.32
C VAL A 47 -6.86 9.88 15.91
N ILE A 48 -7.87 10.15 16.74
CA ILE A 48 -8.09 11.46 17.37
C ILE A 48 -7.11 11.66 18.52
N ASN A 49 -6.92 10.64 19.35
CA ASN A 49 -5.95 10.66 20.45
C ASN A 49 -4.53 10.28 19.99
N GLN A 50 -4.26 10.28 18.68
CA GLN A 50 -2.94 9.99 18.08
C GLN A 50 -2.36 8.62 18.42
N ARG A 51 -3.23 7.64 18.70
CA ARG A 51 -2.87 6.28 19.07
C ARG A 51 -3.34 5.31 17.99
N CYS A 52 -2.80 5.39 16.79
CA CYS A 52 -3.14 4.45 15.72
C CYS A 52 -1.92 4.07 14.90
N ILE A 53 -1.40 2.87 15.15
CA ILE A 53 -0.24 2.31 14.43
C ILE A 53 -0.71 1.15 13.58
N LEU A 54 -0.26 1.12 12.33
CA LEU A 54 -0.46 0.06 11.37
C LEU A 54 0.90 -0.55 11.05
N LYS A 55 1.02 -1.87 11.09
CA LYS A 55 2.29 -2.59 10.95
C LYS A 55 2.23 -3.70 9.91
N ALA A 56 3.30 -3.79 9.12
CA ALA A 56 3.61 -4.89 8.22
C ALA A 56 5.11 -5.19 8.32
N GLU A 57 5.48 -6.26 9.03
CA GLU A 57 6.89 -6.59 9.30
C GLU A 57 7.64 -5.41 9.97
N GLU A 58 8.60 -4.80 9.27
CA GLU A 58 9.37 -3.63 9.71
C GLU A 58 8.76 -2.29 9.26
N PHE A 59 7.73 -2.32 8.41
CA PHE A 59 7.04 -1.13 7.95
C PHE A 59 5.94 -0.76 8.94
N GLU A 60 6.05 0.45 9.50
CA GLU A 60 5.06 1.00 10.41
C GLU A 60 4.53 2.33 9.87
N VAL A 61 3.24 2.53 10.06
CA VAL A 61 2.52 3.73 9.67
C VAL A 61 1.67 4.21 10.83
N ASN A 62 1.87 5.45 11.24
CA ASN A 62 1.04 6.12 12.23
C ASN A 62 0.02 7.02 11.52
N VAL A 63 -1.25 6.91 11.90
CA VAL A 63 -2.34 7.74 11.38
C VAL A 63 -2.91 8.60 12.50
N THR A 64 -2.87 9.91 12.32
CA THR A 64 -3.39 10.88 13.29
C THR A 64 -4.37 11.84 12.63
N HIS A 65 -5.26 12.44 13.41
CA HIS A 65 -6.15 13.49 12.94
C HIS A 65 -6.24 14.60 13.96
N GLU A 66 -5.89 15.82 13.54
CA GLU A 66 -5.89 17.00 14.39
C GLU A 66 -6.37 18.20 13.58
N ASN A 67 -7.26 19.02 14.17
CA ASN A 67 -7.76 20.26 13.56
C ASN A 67 -8.28 20.10 12.11
N GLY A 68 -8.96 18.98 11.83
CA GLY A 68 -9.51 18.69 10.49
C GLY A 68 -8.49 18.14 9.50
N ILE A 69 -7.24 17.94 9.90
CA ILE A 69 -6.16 17.42 9.06
C ILE A 69 -5.83 16.00 9.49
N THR A 70 -6.02 15.04 8.59
CA THR A 70 -5.47 13.70 8.75
C THR A 70 -4.02 13.69 8.29
N THR A 71 -3.14 13.15 9.13
CA THR A 71 -1.71 12.98 8.85
C THR A 71 -1.36 11.50 8.91
N VAL A 72 -0.50 11.08 7.99
CA VAL A 72 0.04 9.73 7.86
C VAL A 72 1.56 9.83 7.89
N ASN A 73 2.16 9.21 8.89
CA ASN A 73 3.61 9.17 9.08
C ASN A 73 4.09 7.74 8.89
N SER A 74 5.23 7.53 8.24
CA SER A 74 5.74 6.20 7.94
C SER A 74 7.21 6.02 8.30
N THR A 75 7.63 4.78 8.55
CA THR A 75 9.07 4.44 8.77
C THR A 75 9.87 4.42 7.47
N TYR A 76 9.21 4.18 6.32
CA TYR A 76 9.79 4.24 4.99
C TYR A 76 9.24 5.40 4.17
N PRO A 77 10.03 5.99 3.25
CA PRO A 77 9.57 7.07 2.40
C PRO A 77 8.53 6.53 1.42
N LEU A 78 7.35 7.16 1.39
CA LEU A 78 6.28 6.79 0.48
C LEU A 78 6.41 7.56 -0.82
N ASP A 79 6.00 6.95 -1.92
CA ASP A 79 5.79 7.62 -3.19
C ASP A 79 4.39 8.25 -3.24
N THR A 80 3.40 7.54 -2.71
CA THR A 80 2.01 8.01 -2.63
C THR A 80 1.31 7.50 -1.38
N ALA A 81 0.30 8.26 -0.93
CA ALA A 81 -0.59 7.84 0.15
C ALA A 81 -2.03 8.29 -0.15
N THR A 82 -2.98 7.37 -0.01
CA THR A 82 -4.41 7.63 -0.21
C THR A 82 -5.19 7.09 0.97
N PHE A 83 -5.90 7.98 1.65
CA PHE A 83 -6.73 7.67 2.81
C PHE A 83 -8.18 7.52 2.40
N PHE A 84 -8.91 6.61 3.04
CA PHE A 84 -10.30 6.32 2.74
C PHE A 84 -11.11 6.30 4.02
N ILE A 85 -12.27 6.95 3.96
CA ILE A 85 -13.31 6.91 4.98
C ILE A 85 -14.40 6.00 4.42
N VAL A 86 -14.66 4.88 5.09
CA VAL A 86 -15.59 3.85 4.60
C VAL A 86 -16.87 3.87 5.45
N ASP A 87 -17.99 4.14 4.80
CA ASP A 87 -19.28 4.23 5.48
C ASP A 87 -19.89 2.84 5.80
N GLN A 88 -21.05 2.85 6.46
CA GLN A 88 -21.76 1.62 6.84
C GLN A 88 -22.31 0.83 5.64
N SER A 89 -22.45 1.46 4.48
CA SER A 89 -22.84 0.82 3.21
C SER A 89 -21.63 0.32 2.42
N ASP A 90 -20.45 0.29 3.05
CA ASP A 90 -19.16 -0.08 2.47
C ASP A 90 -18.74 0.81 1.29
N LYS A 91 -19.30 2.03 1.18
CA LYS A 91 -18.85 3.02 0.21
C LYS A 91 -17.66 3.78 0.78
N ALA A 92 -16.57 3.75 0.04
CA ALA A 92 -15.32 4.41 0.41
C ALA A 92 -15.20 5.78 -0.26
N GLN A 93 -15.08 6.84 0.53
CA GLN A 93 -14.68 8.16 0.06
C GLN A 93 -13.16 8.28 0.16
N TYR A 94 -12.49 8.61 -0.95
CA TYR A 94 -11.04 8.67 -1.02
C TYR A 94 -10.48 10.09 -0.89
N TYR A 95 -9.33 10.20 -0.26
CA TYR A 95 -8.60 11.42 0.02
C TYR A 95 -7.13 11.18 -0.32
N ARG A 96 -6.68 11.66 -1.48
CA ARG A 96 -5.27 11.56 -1.88
C ARG A 96 -4.44 12.52 -1.05
N LEU A 97 -3.57 12.01 -0.19
CA LEU A 97 -2.76 12.81 0.71
C LEU A 97 -1.68 13.57 -0.07
N GLY A 98 -1.32 14.75 0.41
CA GLY A 98 -0.19 15.52 -0.09
C GLY A 98 1.03 15.34 0.81
N MET A 99 2.21 15.27 0.21
CA MET A 99 3.47 15.30 0.95
C MET A 99 3.58 16.63 1.71
N LYS A 100 3.98 16.57 2.98
CA LYS A 100 4.15 17.76 3.83
C LYS A 100 5.55 18.35 3.66
N ASP A 101 6.51 17.83 4.43
CA ASP A 101 7.88 18.33 4.47
C ASP A 101 8.85 17.32 3.82
N SER A 102 8.51 16.04 3.87
CA SER A 102 9.35 14.94 3.38
C SER A 102 8.45 13.75 2.98
N PRO A 103 8.97 12.75 2.23
CA PRO A 103 8.19 11.58 1.82
C PRO A 103 7.76 10.66 3.00
N TYR A 104 8.16 10.98 4.22
CA TYR A 104 7.73 10.28 5.44
C TYR A 104 6.47 10.88 6.08
N TYR A 105 6.04 12.07 5.63
CA TYR A 105 4.95 12.82 6.25
C TYR A 105 3.93 13.26 5.20
N TRP A 106 2.72 12.73 5.31
CA TRP A 106 1.63 12.95 4.34
C TRP A 106 0.41 13.48 5.04
N LYS A 107 -0.29 14.45 4.46
CA LYS A 107 -1.47 15.05 5.10
C LYS A 107 -2.55 15.48 4.12
N ARG A 108 -3.77 15.58 4.61
CA ARG A 108 -4.91 16.19 3.90
C ARG A 108 -6.01 16.57 4.87
N GLU A 109 -6.76 17.59 4.52
CA GLU A 109 -8.02 17.90 5.20
C GLU A 109 -9.05 16.79 4.97
N THR A 110 -9.64 16.28 6.05
CA THR A 110 -10.68 15.26 6.01
C THR A 110 -11.78 15.58 7.03
N PRO A 111 -13.02 15.09 6.81
CA PRO A 111 -14.11 15.29 7.76
C PRO A 111 -14.05 14.32 8.96
N LEU A 112 -12.98 13.52 9.12
CA LEU A 112 -12.92 12.42 10.08
C LEU A 112 -13.25 12.86 11.51
N GLY A 113 -12.71 14.00 11.97
CA GLY A 113 -12.97 14.51 13.32
C GLY A 113 -14.45 14.78 13.61
N LYS A 114 -15.28 15.02 12.59
CA LYS A 114 -16.75 15.18 12.76
C LYS A 114 -17.47 13.82 12.86
N LEU A 115 -16.89 12.77 12.29
CA LEU A 115 -17.47 11.42 12.25
C LEU A 115 -17.19 10.61 13.51
N VAL A 116 -16.11 10.92 14.21
CA VAL A 116 -15.68 10.23 15.45
C VAL A 116 -15.50 11.21 16.61
N ALA A 117 -16.40 12.20 16.68
CA ALA A 117 -16.31 13.31 17.63
C ALA A 117 -16.56 12.87 19.08
N ASN A 118 -17.33 11.80 19.30
CA ASN A 118 -17.74 11.35 20.62
C ASN A 118 -16.99 10.09 21.04
N LYS A 119 -16.81 9.94 22.35
CA LYS A 119 -16.29 8.72 22.94
C LYS A 119 -17.15 7.52 22.58
N GLY A 120 -16.51 6.45 22.12
CA GLY A 120 -17.14 5.21 21.67
C GLY A 120 -17.49 5.19 20.18
N ASP A 121 -17.44 6.33 19.49
CA ASP A 121 -17.67 6.38 18.05
C ASP A 121 -16.63 5.51 17.33
N LYS A 122 -17.11 4.63 16.46
CA LYS A 122 -16.29 3.68 15.71
C LYS A 122 -16.51 3.87 14.22
N TYR A 123 -15.43 3.97 13.47
CA TYR A 123 -15.50 4.18 12.02
C TYR A 123 -14.47 3.33 11.28
N LYS A 124 -14.87 2.81 10.11
CA LYS A 124 -13.99 2.01 9.26
C LYS A 124 -13.15 2.93 8.38
N LEU A 125 -11.85 2.70 8.38
CA LEU A 125 -10.87 3.45 7.62
C LEU A 125 -10.07 2.50 6.74
N ARG A 126 -9.56 3.02 5.62
CA ARG A 126 -8.61 2.30 4.78
C ARG A 126 -7.48 3.21 4.37
N LEU A 127 -6.27 2.68 4.31
CA LEU A 127 -5.08 3.36 3.84
C LEU A 127 -4.47 2.56 2.70
N ILE A 128 -4.09 3.23 1.62
CA ILE A 128 -3.25 2.67 0.57
C ILE A 128 -2.00 3.55 0.48
N ALA A 129 -0.85 2.96 0.80
CA ALA A 129 0.46 3.58 0.66
C ALA A 129 1.25 2.87 -0.44
N GLU A 130 2.06 3.60 -1.20
CA GLU A 130 2.89 3.03 -2.26
C GLU A 130 4.36 3.31 -1.99
N ILE A 131 5.20 2.28 -2.14
CA ILE A 131 6.65 2.35 -1.98
C ILE A 131 7.30 1.57 -3.12
N LYS A 132 8.02 2.25 -4.01
CA LYS A 132 8.71 1.69 -5.17
C LYS A 132 7.82 0.77 -6.02
N GLY A 133 6.55 1.14 -6.20
CA GLY A 133 5.54 0.35 -6.92
C GLY A 133 4.87 -0.78 -6.11
N GLY A 134 5.38 -1.12 -4.92
CA GLY A 134 4.69 -1.98 -3.97
C GLY A 134 3.51 -1.26 -3.34
N LYS A 135 2.36 -1.93 -3.21
CA LYS A 135 1.13 -1.36 -2.63
C LYS A 135 0.90 -1.94 -1.24
N TYR A 136 0.87 -1.09 -0.25
CA TYR A 136 0.59 -1.46 1.14
C TYR A 136 -0.82 -1.00 1.48
N ILE A 137 -1.69 -1.95 1.81
CA ILE A 137 -3.10 -1.69 2.05
C ILE A 137 -3.43 -2.05 3.49
N ALA A 138 -4.12 -1.15 4.19
CA ALA A 138 -4.66 -1.40 5.52
C ALA A 138 -6.16 -1.14 5.51
N GLU A 139 -6.96 -2.04 6.07
CA GLU A 139 -8.35 -1.76 6.46
C GLU A 139 -8.46 -1.96 7.96
N PHE A 140 -8.93 -0.94 8.67
CA PHE A 140 -8.87 -0.88 10.13
C PHE A 140 -10.01 -0.03 10.69
N TYR A 141 -10.22 -0.10 12.01
CA TYR A 141 -11.24 0.68 12.68
C TYR A 141 -10.61 1.65 13.67
N THR A 142 -10.97 2.92 13.56
CA THR A 142 -10.70 3.87 14.65
C THR A 142 -11.85 3.83 15.64
N GLN A 143 -11.54 3.96 16.93
CA GLN A 143 -12.53 4.14 17.98
C GLN A 143 -12.03 5.19 18.98
N THR A 144 -12.84 6.19 19.27
CA THR A 144 -12.45 7.27 20.20
C THR A 144 -12.65 6.81 21.65
N LEU A 145 -11.61 6.92 22.50
CA LEU A 145 -11.66 6.57 23.93
C LEU A 145 -12.05 7.70 24.87
#